data_AF-A0A9D1MNZ7-F1
#
_entry.id   AF-A0A9D1MNZ7-F1
#
_cell.length_a   1.000
_cell.length_b   1.000
_cell.length_c   1.000
_cell.angle_alpha   90.00
_cell.angle_beta   90.00
_cell.angle_gamma   90.00
#
_symmetry.space_group_name_H-M   'P 1'
#
loop_
_entity.id
_entity.type
_entity.pdbx_description
1 polymer ?
#
loop_
_entity_poly.entity_id
_entity_poly.type
_entity_poly.pdbx_seq_one_letter_code
_entity_poly.pdbx_strand_id
1 'polypeptide(L)'
;MEWFSKLISALKIPLQILLPALWLFSGVMTLLNEDVLIRLSLLEWKTQNGFVFGLIFAITSCLITVYFLYFIKEKLSNSIFKLTLKRKTIKRIFEMNDSELSIILMLYNFPGYSGTLDYNEPIIQGLISTEFYL
;
A
#
# COMPACT_ATOMS: atom_id res chain seq x y z
N MET A 1 33.05 12.31 -15.35
CA MET A 1 31.69 12.60 -14.85
C MET A 1 30.56 12.18 -15.80
N GLU A 2 30.81 11.93 -17.10
CA GLU A 2 29.78 11.47 -18.05
C GLU A 2 29.26 10.04 -17.82
N TRP A 3 30.05 9.19 -17.17
CA TRP A 3 29.65 7.82 -16.81
C TRP A 3 28.46 7.81 -15.82
N PHE A 4 28.41 8.81 -14.93
CA PHE A 4 27.44 8.86 -13.83
C PHE A 4 26.07 9.31 -14.35
N SER A 5 26.06 10.24 -15.31
CA SER A 5 24.83 10.68 -15.98
C SER A 5 24.24 9.59 -16.88
N LYS A 6 25.07 8.76 -17.52
CA LYS A 6 24.63 7.55 -18.24
C LYS A 6 24.07 6.48 -17.30
N LEU A 7 24.65 6.31 -16.10
CA LEU A 7 24.11 5.42 -15.07
C LEU A 7 22.74 5.89 -14.58
N ILE A 8 22.57 7.19 -14.33
CA ILE A 8 21.29 7.80 -13.91
C ILE A 8 20.23 7.69 -15.01
N SER A 9 20.59 7.85 -16.28
CA SER A 9 19.66 7.68 -17.39
C SER A 9 19.31 6.21 -17.68
N ALA A 10 20.23 5.27 -17.42
CA ALA A 10 19.92 3.83 -17.40
C ALA A 10 19.04 3.44 -16.20
N LEU A 11 19.18 4.14 -15.07
CA LEU A 11 18.32 4.02 -13.89
C LEU A 11 16.92 4.63 -14.09
N LYS A 12 16.57 5.12 -15.31
CA LYS A 12 15.16 5.41 -15.68
C LYS A 12 14.30 4.14 -15.71
N ILE A 13 14.90 2.94 -15.70
CA ILE A 13 14.16 1.72 -15.39
C ILE A 13 13.51 1.95 -14.03
N PRO A 14 12.17 1.84 -13.89
CA PRO A 14 11.51 2.10 -12.63
C PRO A 14 12.22 1.33 -11.53
N LEU A 15 12.73 2.04 -10.53
CA LEU A 15 13.47 1.46 -9.39
C LEU A 15 12.68 0.32 -8.74
N GLN A 16 11.35 0.37 -8.86
CA GLN A 16 10.41 -0.68 -8.48
C GLN A 16 10.67 -2.05 -9.15
N ILE A 17 11.24 -2.09 -10.36
CA ILE A 17 11.57 -3.32 -11.11
C ILE A 17 13.06 -3.63 -11.00
N LEU A 18 13.92 -2.61 -11.03
CA LEU A 18 15.37 -2.77 -10.98
C LEU A 18 15.85 -3.33 -9.63
N LEU A 19 15.30 -2.83 -8.50
CA LEU A 19 15.69 -3.31 -7.16
C LEU A 19 15.36 -4.80 -6.95
N PRO A 20 14.12 -5.28 -7.24
CA PRO A 20 13.81 -6.70 -7.17
C PRO A 20 14.62 -7.54 -8.14
N ALA A 21 14.88 -7.06 -9.35
CA ALA A 21 15.68 -7.79 -10.34
C ALA A 21 17.13 -7.97 -9.87
N LEU A 22 17.75 -6.91 -9.33
CA LEU A 22 19.10 -6.97 -8.75
C LEU A 22 19.14 -7.87 -7.52
N TRP A 23 18.12 -7.80 -6.66
CA TRP A 23 18.02 -8.68 -5.49
C TRP A 23 17.86 -10.15 -5.88
N LEU A 24 17.02 -10.45 -6.87
CA LEU A 24 16.86 -11.80 -7.41
C LEU A 24 18.15 -12.30 -8.06
N PHE A 25 18.79 -11.49 -8.88
CA PHE A 25 20.02 -11.90 -9.57
C PHE A 25 21.17 -12.12 -8.59
N SER A 26 21.40 -11.18 -7.67
CA SER A 26 22.43 -11.32 -6.64
C SER A 26 22.09 -12.43 -5.64
N GLY A 27 20.81 -12.63 -5.31
CA GLY A 27 20.34 -13.72 -4.47
C GLY A 27 20.54 -15.09 -5.12
N VAL A 28 20.23 -15.22 -6.41
CA VAL A 28 20.50 -16.44 -7.18
C VAL A 28 22.00 -16.73 -7.21
N MET A 29 22.84 -15.74 -7.47
CA MET A 29 24.30 -15.94 -7.51
C MET A 29 24.89 -16.29 -6.14
N THR A 30 24.31 -15.81 -5.04
CA THR A 30 24.85 -16.03 -3.69
C THR A 30 24.30 -17.29 -3.02
N LEU A 31 22.99 -17.55 -3.14
CA LEU A 31 22.27 -18.62 -2.44
C LEU A 31 22.13 -19.93 -3.23
N LEU A 32 22.32 -19.94 -4.56
CA LEU A 32 22.27 -21.22 -5.29
C LEU A 32 23.45 -22.12 -4.95
N ASN A 33 23.12 -23.41 -4.91
CA ASN A 33 24.07 -24.50 -4.77
C ASN A 33 25.00 -24.60 -5.99
N GLU A 34 26.22 -25.06 -5.78
CA GLU A 34 27.29 -25.09 -6.78
C GLU A 34 26.89 -25.91 -8.02
N ASP A 35 26.19 -27.03 -7.84
CA ASP A 35 25.70 -27.90 -8.93
C ASP A 35 24.81 -27.17 -9.94
N VAL A 36 24.00 -26.21 -9.48
CA VAL A 36 23.10 -25.44 -10.37
C VAL A 36 23.88 -24.34 -11.09
N LEU A 37 24.90 -23.78 -10.45
CA LEU A 37 25.79 -22.80 -11.10
C LEU A 37 26.71 -23.42 -12.14
N ILE A 38 27.12 -24.68 -11.95
CA ILE A 38 27.89 -25.44 -12.94
C ILE A 38 27.03 -25.63 -14.21
N ARG A 39 25.76 -26.01 -14.04
CA ARG A 39 24.82 -26.19 -15.18
C ARG A 39 24.53 -24.91 -15.95
N LEU A 40 24.63 -23.75 -15.28
CA LEU A 40 24.43 -22.44 -15.88
C LEU A 40 25.74 -21.81 -16.39
N SER A 41 26.88 -22.51 -16.27
CA SER A 41 28.22 -21.98 -16.59
C SER A 41 28.58 -20.69 -15.84
N LEU A 42 27.98 -20.46 -14.67
CA LEU A 42 28.16 -19.24 -13.85
C LEU A 42 29.15 -19.43 -12.70
N LEU A 43 29.69 -20.64 -12.52
CA LEU A 43 30.52 -20.99 -11.36
C LEU A 43 31.84 -20.20 -11.31
N GLU A 44 32.57 -20.08 -12.43
CA GLU A 44 33.79 -19.26 -12.51
C GLU A 44 33.54 -17.77 -12.22
N TRP A 45 32.34 -17.30 -12.58
CA TRP A 45 31.95 -15.91 -12.36
C TRP A 45 31.59 -15.64 -10.90
N LYS A 46 30.95 -16.61 -10.21
CA LYS A 46 30.72 -16.55 -8.76
C LYS A 46 32.03 -16.65 -7.99
N THR A 47 32.97 -17.50 -8.36
CA THR A 47 34.22 -17.65 -7.60
C THR A 47 35.11 -16.41 -7.68
N GLN A 48 35.12 -15.70 -8.81
CA GLN A 48 35.87 -14.45 -8.95
C GLN A 48 35.19 -13.25 -8.28
N ASN A 49 33.85 -13.14 -8.39
CA ASN A 49 33.11 -11.93 -7.98
C ASN A 49 32.12 -12.17 -6.82
N GLY A 50 32.19 -13.31 -6.14
CA GLY A 50 31.20 -13.75 -5.14
C GLY A 50 31.02 -12.77 -3.99
N PHE A 51 32.12 -12.12 -3.56
CA PHE A 51 32.07 -11.09 -2.53
C PHE A 51 31.23 -9.87 -2.96
N VAL A 52 31.38 -9.43 -4.22
CA VAL A 52 30.64 -8.29 -4.78
C VAL A 52 29.15 -8.60 -4.88
N PHE A 53 28.79 -9.81 -5.31
CA PHE A 53 27.39 -10.25 -5.35
C PHE A 53 26.76 -10.32 -3.96
N GLY A 54 27.51 -10.78 -2.95
CA GLY A 54 27.07 -10.77 -1.55
C GLY A 54 26.79 -9.35 -1.04
N LEU A 55 27.66 -8.40 -1.37
CA LEU A 55 27.52 -7.00 -0.96
C LEU A 55 26.30 -6.34 -1.64
N ILE A 56 26.11 -6.58 -2.94
CA ILE A 56 24.93 -6.11 -3.68
C ILE A 56 23.64 -6.71 -3.10
N PHE A 57 23.64 -7.99 -2.75
CA PHE A 57 22.49 -8.66 -2.13
C PHE A 57 22.14 -8.07 -0.75
N ALA A 58 23.16 -7.77 0.06
CA ALA A 58 22.97 -7.14 1.37
C ALA A 58 22.38 -5.73 1.25
N ILE A 59 22.90 -4.91 0.33
CA ILE A 59 22.40 -3.54 0.11
C ILE A 59 20.96 -3.58 -0.41
N THR A 60 20.68 -4.41 -1.41
CA THR A 60 19.34 -4.53 -2.01
C THR A 60 18.31 -5.09 -1.04
N SER A 61 18.69 -6.06 -0.19
CA SER A 61 17.78 -6.60 0.84
C SER A 61 17.43 -5.56 1.90
N CYS A 62 18.39 -4.73 2.32
CA CYS A 62 18.15 -3.62 3.24
C CYS A 62 17.17 -2.60 2.64
N LEU A 63 17.40 -2.18 1.39
CA LEU A 63 16.51 -1.25 0.67
C LEU A 63 15.09 -1.81 0.53
N ILE A 64 14.95 -3.06 0.08
CA ILE A 64 13.64 -3.72 -0.06
C ILE A 64 12.92 -3.78 1.29
N THR A 65 13.64 -4.07 2.38
CA THR A 65 13.06 -4.12 3.73
C THR A 65 12.49 -2.77 4.15
N VAL A 66 13.22 -1.67 3.93
CA VAL A 66 12.73 -0.32 4.26
C VAL A 66 11.49 0.04 3.45
N TYR A 67 11.50 -0.24 2.14
CA TYR A 67 10.32 -0.03 1.28
C TYR A 67 9.13 -0.87 1.74
N PHE A 68 9.35 -2.13 2.11
CA PHE A 68 8.31 -3.01 2.60
C PHE A 68 7.70 -2.51 3.91
N LEU A 69 8.52 -2.02 4.86
CA LEU A 69 8.04 -1.42 6.10
C LEU A 69 7.21 -0.15 5.86
N TYR A 70 7.63 0.70 4.92
CA TYR A 70 6.86 1.88 4.54
C TYR A 70 5.49 1.50 3.96
N PHE A 71 5.47 0.54 3.04
CA PHE A 71 4.24 0.04 2.44
C PHE A 71 3.28 -0.57 3.47
N ILE A 72 3.80 -1.34 4.43
CA ILE A 72 3.00 -1.88 5.53
C ILE A 72 2.40 -0.74 6.35
N LYS A 73 3.19 0.26 6.75
CA LYS A 73 2.70 1.38 7.56
C LYS A 73 1.55 2.12 6.87
N GLU A 74 1.70 2.42 5.58
CA GLU A 74 0.67 3.10 4.80
C GLU A 74 -0.61 2.26 4.69
N LYS A 75 -0.47 0.97 4.37
CA LYS A 75 -1.59 0.04 4.27
C LYS A 75 -2.31 -0.17 5.60
N LEU A 76 -1.56 -0.25 6.70
CA LEU A 76 -2.11 -0.39 8.05
C LEU A 76 -2.85 0.88 8.46
N SER A 77 -2.25 2.06 8.24
CA SER A 77 -2.87 3.35 8.56
C SER A 77 -4.20 3.52 7.84
N ASN A 78 -4.22 3.28 6.52
CA ASN A 78 -5.44 3.40 5.72
C ASN A 78 -6.51 2.36 6.12
N SER A 79 -6.10 1.15 6.51
CA SER A 79 -7.03 0.11 6.95
C SER A 79 -7.62 0.43 8.32
N ILE A 80 -6.80 0.89 9.28
CA ILE A 80 -7.24 1.28 10.62
C ILE A 80 -8.15 2.51 10.54
N PHE A 81 -7.82 3.48 9.69
CA PHE A 81 -8.66 4.66 9.47
C PHE A 81 -10.03 4.29 8.93
N LYS A 82 -10.10 3.45 7.87
CA LYS A 82 -11.38 2.96 7.31
C LYS A 82 -12.19 2.17 8.33
N LEU A 83 -11.55 1.30 9.11
CA LEU A 83 -12.23 0.52 10.15
C LEU A 83 -12.73 1.41 11.29
N THR A 84 -11.96 2.42 11.69
CA THR A 84 -12.33 3.37 12.75
C THR A 84 -13.48 4.28 12.32
N LEU A 85 -13.46 4.76 11.07
CA LEU A 85 -14.58 5.51 10.47
C LEU A 85 -15.86 4.68 10.47
N LYS A 86 -15.81 3.46 9.94
CA LYS A 86 -16.99 2.55 9.94
C LYS A 86 -17.52 2.31 11.35
N ARG A 87 -16.64 2.10 12.33
CA ARG A 87 -17.06 1.92 13.74
C ARG A 87 -17.71 3.17 14.33
N LYS A 88 -17.19 4.36 14.05
CA LYS A 88 -17.79 5.63 14.51
C LYS A 88 -19.16 5.87 13.87
N THR A 89 -19.30 5.61 12.57
CA THR A 89 -20.59 5.75 11.86
C THR A 89 -21.62 4.78 12.40
N ILE A 90 -21.27 3.49 12.58
CA ILE A 90 -22.18 2.49 13.15
C ILE A 90 -22.59 2.87 14.57
N LYS A 91 -21.63 3.26 15.43
CA LYS A 91 -21.94 3.67 16.81
C LYS A 91 -22.92 4.84 16.86
N ARG A 92 -22.76 5.83 15.98
CA ARG A 92 -23.68 6.96 15.87
C ARG A 92 -25.07 6.54 15.40
N ILE A 93 -25.17 5.66 14.40
CA ILE A 93 -26.46 5.11 13.94
C ILE A 93 -27.20 4.39 15.08
N PHE A 94 -26.48 3.70 15.97
CA PHE A 94 -27.06 3.06 17.16
C PHE A 94 -27.47 4.03 18.28
N GLU A 95 -26.88 5.23 18.33
CA GLU A 95 -27.20 6.27 19.31
C GLU A 95 -28.34 7.21 18.84
N MET A 96 -28.80 7.07 17.59
CA MET A 96 -29.84 7.91 16.99
C MET A 96 -31.25 7.54 17.46
N ASN A 97 -32.13 8.53 17.46
CA ASN A 97 -33.55 8.34 17.76
C ASN A 97 -34.25 7.62 16.57
N ASP A 98 -35.32 6.87 16.84
CA ASP A 98 -36.04 6.08 15.81
C ASP A 98 -36.52 6.94 14.63
N SER A 99 -36.87 8.21 14.91
CA SER A 99 -37.26 9.18 13.88
C SER A 99 -36.10 9.57 12.97
N GLU A 100 -34.91 9.80 13.52
CA GLU A 100 -33.69 10.11 12.75
C GLU A 100 -33.24 8.94 11.88
N LEU A 101 -33.30 7.72 12.44
CA LEU A 101 -33.00 6.47 11.74
C LEU A 101 -33.95 6.27 10.55
N SER A 102 -35.24 6.55 10.73
CA SER A 102 -36.25 6.37 9.69
C SER A 102 -36.00 7.27 8.47
N ILE A 103 -35.53 8.50 8.69
CA ILE A 103 -35.20 9.46 7.62
C ILE A 103 -33.98 8.97 6.83
N ILE A 104 -32.94 8.48 7.51
CA ILE A 104 -31.75 7.92 6.86
C ILE A 104 -32.10 6.67 6.05
N LEU A 105 -32.91 5.75 6.60
CA LEU A 105 -33.35 4.55 5.91
C LEU A 105 -34.25 4.86 4.72
N MET A 106 -35.10 5.88 4.84
CA MET A 106 -35.89 6.41 3.74
C MET A 106 -34.95 6.85 2.61
N LEU A 107 -34.01 7.76 2.88
CA LEU A 107 -33.03 8.23 1.89
C LEU A 107 -32.21 7.09 1.26
N TYR A 108 -31.82 6.09 2.05
CA TYR A 108 -31.06 4.92 1.56
C TYR A 108 -31.86 4.07 0.57
N ASN A 109 -33.17 3.97 0.77
CA ASN A 109 -34.06 3.19 -0.10
C ASN A 109 -34.61 4.00 -1.29
N PHE A 110 -34.39 5.32 -1.34
CA PHE A 110 -34.78 6.14 -2.49
C PHE A 110 -33.83 5.93 -3.69
N PRO A 111 -34.36 5.85 -4.93
CA PRO A 111 -33.53 5.76 -6.12
C PRO A 111 -32.65 7.02 -6.26
N GLY A 112 -31.33 6.84 -6.14
CA GLY A 112 -30.37 7.94 -6.17
C GLY A 112 -29.93 8.44 -4.79
N TYR A 113 -30.26 7.72 -3.70
CA TYR A 113 -29.80 7.98 -2.33
C TYR A 113 -30.07 9.42 -1.86
N SER A 114 -31.10 10.05 -2.40
CA SER A 114 -31.43 11.46 -2.18
C SER A 114 -32.94 11.64 -2.17
N GLY A 115 -33.40 12.63 -1.40
CA GLY A 115 -34.81 12.93 -1.20
C GLY A 115 -34.97 14.36 -0.72
N THR A 116 -36.16 14.92 -0.94
CA THR A 116 -36.51 16.25 -0.45
C THR A 116 -36.83 16.18 1.04
N LEU A 117 -36.07 16.93 1.85
CA LEU A 117 -36.24 17.04 3.29
C LEU A 117 -36.74 18.44 3.64
N ASP A 118 -37.68 18.56 4.57
CA ASP A 118 -38.10 19.86 5.10
C ASP A 118 -37.07 20.37 6.11
N TYR A 119 -36.27 21.35 5.70
CA TYR A 119 -35.22 21.95 6.53
C TYR A 119 -35.75 22.70 7.76
N ASN A 120 -37.05 22.95 7.85
CA ASN A 120 -37.65 23.59 9.02
C ASN A 120 -37.89 22.61 10.17
N GLU A 121 -37.84 21.30 9.93
CA GLU A 121 -38.00 20.32 10.99
C GLU A 121 -36.72 20.25 11.86
N PRO A 122 -36.87 20.29 13.21
CA PRO A 122 -35.73 20.29 14.12
C PRO A 122 -34.91 18.99 14.03
N ILE A 123 -35.53 17.88 13.66
CA ILE A 123 -34.88 16.57 13.48
C ILE A 123 -33.94 16.62 12.28
N ILE A 124 -34.38 17.22 11.16
CA ILE A 124 -33.58 17.36 9.94
C ILE A 124 -32.41 18.34 10.19
N GLN A 125 -32.63 19.42 10.93
CA GLN A 125 -31.54 20.33 11.33
C GLN A 125 -30.51 19.63 12.23
N GLY A 126 -30.95 18.79 13.17
CA GLY A 126 -30.08 17.94 13.98
C GLY A 126 -29.23 16.99 13.14
N LEU A 127 -29.86 16.31 12.18
CA LEU A 127 -29.19 15.42 11.21
C LEU A 127 -28.15 16.14 10.36
N ILE A 128 -28.46 17.34 9.84
CA ILE A 128 -27.54 18.11 8.98
C ILE A 128 -26.37 18.68 9.78
N SER A 129 -26.61 19.13 11.02
CA SER A 129 -25.54 19.61 11.90
C SER A 129 -24.55 18.50 12.29
N THR A 130 -25.01 17.25 12.18
CA THR A 130 -24.18 16.08 12.41
C THR A 130 -23.49 15.69 11.11
N GLU A 131 -22.23 16.07 10.92
CA GLU A 131 -21.46 15.64 9.73
C GLU A 131 -21.38 14.11 9.65
N PHE A 132 -22.17 13.52 8.77
CA PHE A 132 -22.09 12.11 8.38
C PHE A 132 -21.12 11.99 7.19
N TYR A 133 -19.92 11.48 7.46
CA TYR A 133 -19.06 10.94 6.42
C TYR A 133 -19.56 9.53 6.08
N LEU A 134 -20.56 9.45 5.19
CA LEU A 134 -21.09 8.22 4.60
C LEU A 134 -20.16 7.69 3.50
#